data_AF-K2KAB1-F1
#
_entry.id   AF-K2KAB1-F1
#
_cell.length_a   1.000
_cell.length_b   1.000
_cell.length_c   1.000
_cell.angle_alpha   90.00
_cell.angle_beta   90.00
_cell.angle_gamma   90.00
#
_symmetry.space_group_name_H-M   'P 1'
#
loop_
_entity.id
_entity.type
_entity.pdbx_description
1 polymer ?
#
loop_
_entity_poly.entity_id
_entity_poly.type
_entity_poly.pdbx_seq_one_letter_code
_entity_poly.pdbx_strand_id
1 'polypeptide(L)'
;MAAVEPVIKAAPYKVAVAVATVVIFGTASMFIYPLLYPLTGFNESQYGLWVGAAVHEVAQVVVAGAAVSADAAHIAVTEKMIRVMMLVPLLLVISIQQTGIHSVADIKRIKVPWFAVAFLLVIMANSWVDFLAPWRDYFTTVAGLLLALAMAALGVLTHLSVLKKAGVRALLLAALLFSILIAVSWLLVALF
;
A
#
# COMPACT_ATOMS: atom_id res chain seq x y z
N MET A 1 -7.38 -0.68 2.41
CA MET A 1 -8.85 -0.92 2.37
C MET A 1 -9.54 -0.82 3.73
N ALA A 2 -8.98 -1.38 4.81
CA ALA A 2 -9.59 -1.35 6.15
C ALA A 2 -9.90 0.07 6.69
N ALA A 3 -9.15 1.09 6.28
CA ALA A 3 -9.38 2.47 6.70
C ALA A 3 -10.63 3.11 6.06
N VAL A 4 -11.07 2.63 4.88
CA VAL A 4 -12.19 3.21 4.11
C VAL A 4 -13.50 2.48 4.41
N GLU A 5 -13.45 1.19 4.71
CA GLU A 5 -14.60 0.35 5.04
C GLU A 5 -15.60 0.98 6.05
N PRO A 6 -15.17 1.49 7.22
CA PRO A 6 -16.10 2.07 8.20
C PRO A 6 -16.74 3.38 7.72
N VAL A 7 -16.18 4.02 6.69
CA VAL A 7 -16.71 5.26 6.11
C VAL A 7 -17.81 4.95 5.08
N ILE A 8 -17.62 3.93 4.23
CA ILE A 8 -18.55 3.61 3.14
C ILE A 8 -19.62 2.56 3.50
N LYS A 9 -19.59 2.00 4.72
CA LYS A 9 -20.53 0.96 5.20
C LYS A 9 -20.67 -0.21 4.21
N ALA A 10 -19.55 -0.70 3.69
CA ALA A 10 -19.55 -1.77 2.69
C ALA A 10 -20.04 -3.10 3.29
N ALA A 11 -20.78 -3.90 2.51
CA ALA A 11 -21.19 -5.24 2.92
C ALA A 11 -19.96 -6.14 3.15
N PRO A 12 -19.90 -6.93 4.25
CA PRO A 12 -18.70 -7.71 4.61
C PRO A 12 -18.17 -8.62 3.50
N TYR A 13 -19.06 -9.22 2.69
CA TYR A 13 -18.65 -10.08 1.58
C TYR A 13 -17.91 -9.28 0.49
N LYS A 14 -18.31 -8.04 0.20
CA LYS A 14 -17.64 -7.20 -0.81
C LYS A 14 -16.25 -6.79 -0.35
N VAL A 15 -16.09 -6.53 0.95
CA VAL A 15 -14.78 -6.26 1.56
C VAL A 15 -13.88 -7.48 1.46
N ALA A 16 -14.38 -8.67 1.80
CA ALA A 16 -13.62 -9.90 1.70
C ALA A 16 -13.15 -10.19 0.26
N VAL A 17 -14.02 -9.98 -0.74
CA VAL A 17 -13.65 -10.14 -2.16
C VAL A 17 -12.62 -9.12 -2.60
N ALA A 18 -12.76 -7.85 -2.20
CA ALA A 18 -11.82 -6.79 -2.53
C ALA A 18 -10.43 -7.01 -1.89
N VAL A 19 -10.40 -7.45 -0.63
CA VAL A 19 -9.16 -7.81 0.06
C VAL A 19 -8.50 -9.01 -0.63
N ALA A 20 -9.28 -10.04 -0.99
CA ALA A 20 -8.75 -11.21 -1.68
C ALA A 20 -8.14 -10.88 -3.05
N THR A 21 -8.81 -10.06 -3.87
CA THR A 21 -8.26 -9.64 -5.17
C THR A 21 -6.98 -8.82 -5.00
N VAL A 22 -6.94 -7.88 -4.05
CA VAL A 22 -5.73 -7.11 -3.76
C VAL A 22 -4.58 -8.02 -3.33
N VAL A 23 -4.83 -8.99 -2.47
CA VAL A 23 -3.79 -9.94 -2.03
C VAL A 23 -3.28 -10.80 -3.19
N ILE A 24 -4.16 -11.33 -4.05
CA ILE A 24 -3.76 -12.16 -5.20
C ILE A 24 -2.89 -11.36 -6.19
N PHE A 25 -3.40 -10.24 -6.70
CA PHE A 25 -2.71 -9.46 -7.72
C PHE A 25 -1.49 -8.76 -7.16
N GLY A 26 -1.53 -8.37 -5.89
CA GLY A 26 -0.38 -7.89 -5.17
C GLY A 26 0.71 -8.96 -4.99
N THR A 27 0.33 -10.21 -4.70
CA THR A 27 1.30 -11.33 -4.65
C THR A 27 1.87 -11.61 -6.03
N ALA A 28 1.04 -11.59 -7.08
CA ALA A 28 1.50 -11.72 -8.46
C ALA A 28 2.49 -10.59 -8.83
N SER A 29 2.25 -9.37 -8.35
CA SER A 29 3.12 -8.22 -8.61
C SER A 29 4.54 -8.41 -8.06
N MET A 30 4.71 -9.15 -6.95
CA MET A 30 6.03 -9.47 -6.39
C MET A 30 6.94 -10.19 -7.40
N PHE A 31 6.37 -10.92 -8.37
CA PHE A 31 7.10 -11.65 -9.39
C PHE A 31 7.06 -10.95 -10.75
N ILE A 32 5.90 -10.40 -11.12
CA ILE A 32 5.70 -9.78 -12.43
C ILE A 32 6.60 -8.55 -12.60
N TYR A 33 6.67 -7.66 -11.59
CA TYR A 33 7.43 -6.40 -11.75
C TYR A 33 8.93 -6.64 -11.88
N PRO A 34 9.60 -7.44 -11.02
CA PRO A 34 11.00 -7.77 -11.21
C PRO A 34 11.29 -8.48 -12.55
N LEU A 35 10.38 -9.33 -13.01
CA LEU A 35 10.53 -10.02 -14.29
C LEU A 35 10.41 -9.06 -15.49
N LEU A 36 9.57 -8.04 -15.39
CA LEU A 36 9.42 -7.01 -16.41
C LEU A 36 10.57 -5.99 -16.40
N TYR A 37 11.23 -5.79 -15.26
CA TYR A 37 12.26 -4.75 -15.09
C TYR A 37 13.32 -4.72 -16.20
N PRO A 38 13.97 -5.84 -16.59
CA PRO A 38 14.98 -5.83 -17.66
C PRO A 38 14.45 -5.39 -19.03
N LEU A 39 13.13 -5.51 -19.25
CA LEU A 39 12.47 -5.15 -20.51
C LEU A 39 12.08 -3.67 -20.55
N THR A 40 12.06 -2.98 -19.42
CA THR A 40 11.59 -1.59 -19.32
C THR A 40 12.65 -0.56 -19.70
N GLY A 41 13.94 -0.90 -19.61
CA GLY A 41 15.03 0.06 -19.74
C GLY A 41 15.16 1.06 -18.57
N PHE A 42 14.40 0.86 -17.50
CA PHE A 42 14.42 1.74 -16.33
C PHE A 42 15.69 1.56 -15.49
N ASN A 43 16.14 2.65 -14.88
CA ASN A 43 17.11 2.56 -13.77
C ASN A 43 16.41 2.14 -12.47
N GLU A 44 17.19 1.85 -11.43
CA GLU A 44 16.68 1.38 -10.14
C GLU A 44 15.71 2.37 -9.48
N SER A 45 15.96 3.67 -9.64
CA SER A 45 15.08 4.73 -9.12
C SER A 45 13.72 4.75 -9.80
N GLN A 46 13.70 4.68 -11.13
CA GLN A 46 12.47 4.60 -11.92
C GLN A 46 11.69 3.32 -11.61
N TYR A 47 12.39 2.19 -11.48
CA TYR A 47 11.75 0.94 -11.06
C TYR A 47 11.14 1.05 -9.66
N GLY A 48 11.87 1.65 -8.71
CA GLY A 48 11.36 1.91 -7.36
C GLY A 48 10.09 2.77 -7.38
N LEU A 49 10.09 3.86 -8.15
CA LEU A 49 8.90 4.69 -8.34
C LEU A 49 7.74 3.92 -8.97
N TRP A 50 8.02 3.08 -9.96
CA TRP A 50 7.01 2.28 -10.66
C TRP A 50 6.35 1.26 -9.74
N VAL A 51 7.15 0.48 -9.00
CA VAL A 51 6.67 -0.51 -8.02
C VAL A 51 5.91 0.18 -6.90
N GLY A 52 6.47 1.25 -6.34
CA GLY A 52 5.82 2.06 -5.30
C GLY A 52 4.45 2.54 -5.75
N ALA A 53 4.35 3.08 -6.96
CA ALA A 53 3.10 3.63 -7.48
C ALA A 53 2.02 2.56 -7.68
N ALA A 54 2.40 1.39 -8.18
CA ALA A 54 1.46 0.42 -8.75
C ALA A 54 1.13 -0.79 -7.86
N VAL A 55 2.04 -1.19 -6.96
CA VAL A 55 1.81 -2.33 -6.06
C VAL A 55 0.91 -1.91 -4.91
N HIS A 56 -0.03 -2.76 -4.48
CA HIS A 56 -1.14 -2.31 -3.64
C HIS A 56 -0.82 -2.28 -2.15
N GLU A 57 -0.02 -3.24 -1.64
CA GLU A 57 0.32 -3.37 -0.23
C GLU A 57 1.81 -3.13 0.03
N VAL A 58 2.12 -2.56 1.19
CA VAL A 58 3.49 -2.20 1.59
C VAL A 58 4.43 -3.39 1.57
N ALA A 59 3.97 -4.54 2.07
CA ALA A 59 4.80 -5.73 2.12
C ALA A 59 5.19 -6.23 0.72
N GLN A 60 4.26 -6.15 -0.22
CA GLN A 60 4.50 -6.51 -1.62
C GLN A 60 5.44 -5.52 -2.31
N VAL A 61 5.33 -4.23 -1.97
CA VAL A 61 6.26 -3.19 -2.45
C VAL A 61 7.68 -3.47 -1.99
N VAL A 62 7.87 -3.78 -0.69
CA VAL A 62 9.19 -4.10 -0.13
C VAL A 62 9.80 -5.29 -0.86
N VAL A 63 9.04 -6.38 -1.02
CA VAL A 63 9.52 -7.61 -1.67
C VAL A 63 9.84 -7.39 -3.14
N ALA A 64 8.95 -6.73 -3.90
CA ALA A 64 9.15 -6.46 -5.32
C ALA A 64 10.35 -5.53 -5.55
N GLY A 65 10.48 -4.46 -4.76
CA GLY A 65 11.61 -3.53 -4.85
C GLY A 65 12.95 -4.21 -4.54
N ALA A 66 13.00 -4.97 -3.43
CA ALA A 66 14.21 -5.64 -2.97
C ALA A 66 14.67 -6.78 -3.90
N ALA A 67 13.77 -7.29 -4.74
CA ALA A 67 14.13 -8.28 -5.77
C ALA A 67 15.00 -7.71 -6.89
N VAL A 68 15.04 -6.37 -7.06
CA VAL A 68 15.93 -5.69 -8.01
C VAL A 68 17.13 -5.08 -7.29
N SER A 69 16.91 -4.22 -6.30
CA SER A 69 17.99 -3.63 -5.49
C SER A 69 17.49 -3.07 -4.16
N ALA A 70 18.41 -2.83 -3.22
CA ALA A 70 18.08 -2.17 -1.96
C ALA A 70 17.57 -0.74 -2.18
N ASP A 71 18.21 0.02 -3.08
CA ASP A 71 17.83 1.40 -3.39
C ASP A 71 16.43 1.47 -4.01
N ALA A 72 16.11 0.57 -4.94
CA ALA A 72 14.76 0.44 -5.50
C ALA A 72 13.71 0.18 -4.42
N ALA A 73 14.01 -0.72 -3.46
CA ALA A 73 13.11 -0.99 -2.34
C ALA A 73 12.87 0.24 -1.47
N HIS A 74 13.93 0.99 -1.13
CA HIS A 74 13.82 2.22 -0.34
C HIS A 74 12.96 3.28 -1.04
N ILE A 75 13.16 3.47 -2.34
CA ILE A 75 12.38 4.42 -3.14
C ILE A 75 10.92 3.97 -3.24
N ALA A 76 10.68 2.69 -3.51
CA ALA A 76 9.33 2.13 -3.65
C ALA A 76 8.52 2.24 -2.36
N VAL A 77 9.14 1.91 -1.22
CA VAL A 77 8.50 2.04 0.11
C VAL A 77 8.21 3.50 0.42
N THR A 78 9.14 4.40 0.11
CA THR A 78 8.95 5.83 0.34
C THR A 78 7.76 6.36 -0.46
N GLU A 79 7.67 6.04 -1.75
CA GLU A 79 6.54 6.39 -2.61
C GLU A 79 5.22 5.84 -2.04
N LYS A 80 5.20 4.55 -1.66
CA LYS A 80 4.02 3.89 -1.09
C LYS A 80 3.56 4.59 0.18
N MET A 81 4.50 4.95 1.06
CA MET A 81 4.20 5.60 2.34
C MET A 81 3.64 7.00 2.15
N ILE A 82 4.15 7.78 1.19
CA ILE A 82 3.57 9.07 0.84
C ILE A 82 2.09 8.90 0.47
N ARG A 83 1.73 7.89 -0.35
CA ARG A 83 0.33 7.62 -0.68
C ARG A 83 -0.52 7.20 0.51
N VAL A 84 0.02 6.35 1.39
CA VAL A 84 -0.67 5.96 2.63
C VAL A 84 -0.94 7.18 3.51
N MET A 85 0.00 8.11 3.60
CA MET A 85 -0.18 9.37 4.32
C MET A 85 -1.22 10.27 3.63
N MET A 86 -1.27 10.31 2.29
CA MET A 86 -2.30 11.03 1.53
C MET A 86 -3.72 10.47 1.71
N LEU A 87 -3.87 9.24 2.22
CA LEU A 87 -5.19 8.75 2.61
C LEU A 87 -5.77 9.53 3.79
N VAL A 88 -4.94 10.10 4.69
CA VAL A 88 -5.42 10.92 5.81
C VAL A 88 -6.19 12.14 5.32
N PRO A 89 -5.62 13.06 4.51
CA PRO A 89 -6.36 14.21 4.01
C PRO A 89 -7.54 13.78 3.13
N LEU A 90 -7.42 12.73 2.33
CA LEU A 90 -8.53 12.22 1.51
C LEU A 90 -9.72 11.76 2.38
N LEU A 91 -9.45 11.00 3.44
CA LEU A 91 -10.48 10.52 4.37
C LEU A 91 -11.13 11.67 5.14
N LEU A 92 -10.35 12.69 5.53
CA LEU A 92 -10.89 13.92 6.14
C LEU A 92 -11.86 14.62 5.19
N VAL A 93 -11.47 14.84 3.93
CA VAL A 93 -12.32 15.49 2.92
C VAL A 93 -13.62 14.71 2.71
N ILE A 94 -13.55 13.39 2.54
CA ILE A 94 -14.73 12.53 2.38
C ILE A 94 -15.63 12.59 3.62
N SER A 95 -15.05 12.53 4.82
CA SER A 95 -15.81 12.60 6.08
C SER A 95 -16.53 13.93 6.23
N ILE A 96 -15.89 15.05 5.85
CA ILE A 96 -16.48 16.39 5.87
C ILE A 96 -17.66 16.48 4.89
N GLN A 97 -17.47 16.01 3.66
CA GLN A 97 -18.49 16.02 2.61
C GLN A 97 -19.70 15.15 2.96
N GLN A 98 -19.49 14.00 3.60
CA GLN A 98 -20.57 13.08 3.97
C GLN A 98 -21.33 13.51 5.22
N THR A 99 -20.68 14.20 6.17
CA THR A 99 -21.32 14.57 7.44
C THR A 99 -22.14 15.86 7.31
N GLY A 100 -21.79 16.74 6.36
CA GLY A 100 -22.36 18.10 6.28
C GLY A 100 -22.01 18.87 7.54
N ILE A 101 -20.91 19.64 7.53
CA ILE A 101 -20.47 20.36 8.74
C ILE A 101 -21.51 21.43 9.08
N HIS A 102 -22.38 21.14 10.05
CA HIS A 102 -23.35 22.09 10.58
C HIS A 102 -23.06 22.45 12.04
N SER A 103 -22.20 21.69 12.75
CA SER A 103 -21.83 21.94 14.14
C SER A 103 -20.43 21.41 14.51
N VAL A 104 -19.83 21.95 15.58
CA VAL A 104 -18.58 21.46 16.21
C VAL A 104 -18.71 19.99 16.67
N ALA A 105 -19.93 19.52 16.93
CA ALA A 105 -20.20 18.12 17.26
C ALA A 105 -19.93 17.16 16.08
N ASP A 106 -20.04 17.63 14.82
CA ASP A 106 -19.78 16.82 13.63
C ASP A 106 -18.28 16.60 13.40
N ILE A 107 -17.43 17.50 13.90
CA ILE A 107 -15.96 17.36 13.86
C ILE A 107 -15.50 16.15 14.70
N LYS A 108 -16.17 15.87 15.84
CA LYS A 108 -15.88 14.69 16.67
C LYS A 108 -16.22 13.35 16.00
N ARG A 109 -17.01 13.35 14.92
CA ARG A 109 -17.34 12.13 14.15
C ARG A 109 -16.27 11.73 13.15
N ILE A 110 -15.31 12.64 12.86
CA ILE A 110 -14.20 12.39 11.95
C ILE A 110 -13.24 11.39 12.61
N LYS A 111 -13.17 10.18 12.06
CA LYS A 111 -12.24 9.14 12.52
C LYS A 111 -10.88 9.37 11.89
N VAL A 112 -10.02 10.12 12.58
CA VAL A 112 -8.61 10.25 12.17
C VAL A 112 -7.90 8.91 12.42
N PRO A 113 -7.22 8.34 11.41
CA PRO A 113 -6.45 7.13 11.60
C PRO A 113 -5.22 7.44 12.47
N TRP A 114 -5.28 7.06 13.74
CA TRP A 114 -4.22 7.33 14.74
C TRP A 114 -2.84 6.80 14.29
N PHE A 115 -2.81 5.68 13.54
CA PHE A 115 -1.57 5.11 13.00
C PHE A 115 -0.82 6.09 12.09
N ALA A 116 -1.55 6.87 11.29
CA ALA A 116 -0.94 7.81 10.36
C ALA A 116 -0.38 9.03 11.08
N VAL A 117 -1.02 9.45 12.18
CA VAL A 117 -0.51 10.51 13.07
C VAL A 117 0.78 10.03 13.75
N ALA A 118 0.79 8.81 14.29
CA ALA A 118 1.99 8.22 14.89
C ALA A 118 3.14 8.10 13.87
N PHE A 119 2.85 7.66 12.64
CA PHE A 119 3.82 7.57 11.55
C PHE A 119 4.42 8.93 11.19
N LEU A 120 3.57 9.96 11.06
CA LEU A 120 4.00 11.35 10.84
C LEU A 120 4.95 11.85 11.92
N LEU A 121 4.62 11.62 13.20
CA LEU A 121 5.45 12.04 14.33
C LEU A 121 6.82 11.34 14.31
N VAL A 122 6.86 10.05 13.99
CA VAL A 122 8.13 9.30 13.87
C VAL A 122 8.97 9.81 12.71
N ILE A 123 8.37 10.12 11.55
CA ILE A 123 9.10 10.75 10.43
C ILE A 123 9.68 12.09 10.86
N MET A 124 8.88 12.96 11.47
CA MET A 124 9.34 14.27 11.93
C MET A 124 10.48 14.15 12.93
N ALA A 125 10.37 13.23 13.89
CA ALA A 125 11.43 12.96 14.86
C ALA A 125 12.71 12.45 14.18
N ASN A 126 12.58 11.54 13.21
CA ASN A 126 13.71 11.02 12.42
C ASN A 126 14.34 12.08 11.49
N SER A 127 13.57 13.07 11.05
CA SER A 127 14.05 14.15 10.19
C SER A 127 14.71 15.31 10.95
N TRP A 128 14.33 15.55 12.22
CA TRP A 128 14.83 16.69 13.00
C TRP A 128 15.83 16.31 14.09
N VAL A 129 15.92 15.03 14.46
CA VAL A 129 16.72 14.59 15.60
C VAL A 129 17.61 13.40 15.20
N ASP A 130 18.93 13.65 15.11
CA ASP A 130 19.93 12.62 14.81
C ASP A 130 20.09 11.56 15.91
N PHE A 131 19.41 11.72 17.05
CA PHE A 131 19.39 10.74 18.15
C PHE A 131 18.91 9.34 17.70
N LEU A 132 18.13 9.26 16.63
CA LEU A 132 17.66 7.99 16.07
C LEU A 132 18.67 7.32 15.11
N ALA A 133 19.75 8.01 14.71
CA ALA A 133 20.73 7.46 13.76
C ALA A 133 21.40 6.17 14.25
N PRO A 134 21.83 6.03 15.52
CA PRO A 134 22.43 4.78 16.02
C PRO A 134 21.44 3.60 16.06
N TRP A 135 20.14 3.89 16.13
CA TRP A 135 19.08 2.89 16.26
C TRP A 135 18.46 2.50 14.91
N ARG A 136 18.87 3.16 13.82
CA ARG A 136 18.25 2.98 12.49
C ARG A 136 18.34 1.54 12.02
N ASP A 137 19.50 0.92 12.13
CA ASP A 137 19.73 -0.47 11.71
C ASP A 137 18.96 -1.48 12.58
N TYR A 138 18.81 -1.16 13.87
CA TYR A 138 17.99 -1.96 14.78
C TYR A 138 16.51 -1.89 14.37
N PHE A 139 15.98 -0.69 14.09
CA PHE A 139 14.60 -0.51 13.65
C PHE A 139 14.33 -1.14 12.29
N THR A 140 15.24 -1.05 11.33
CA THR A 140 15.08 -1.70 10.01
C THR A 140 15.06 -3.21 10.13
N THR A 141 15.94 -3.78 10.98
CA THR A 141 15.96 -5.23 11.25
C THR A 141 14.67 -5.70 11.91
N VAL A 142 14.21 -5.01 12.97
CA VAL A 142 12.95 -5.34 13.65
C VAL A 142 11.76 -5.18 12.70
N ALA A 143 11.74 -4.14 11.87
CA ALA A 143 10.70 -3.93 10.87
C ALA A 143 10.66 -5.09 9.85
N GLY A 144 11.82 -5.55 9.39
CA GLY A 144 11.93 -6.72 8.50
C GLY A 144 11.38 -8.00 9.14
N LEU A 145 11.70 -8.26 10.41
CA LEU A 145 11.18 -9.41 11.15
C LEU A 145 9.66 -9.34 11.35
N LEU A 146 9.14 -8.18 11.74
CA LEU A 146 7.70 -7.96 11.90
C LEU A 146 6.97 -8.09 10.56
N LEU A 147 7.57 -7.61 9.47
CA LEU A 147 7.03 -7.76 8.12
C LEU A 147 6.94 -9.23 7.71
N ALA A 148 8.02 -10.00 7.94
CA ALA A 148 8.05 -11.43 7.66
C ALA A 148 6.97 -12.17 8.47
N LEU A 149 6.84 -11.87 9.77
CA LEU A 149 5.81 -12.43 10.64
C LEU A 149 4.40 -12.07 10.14
N ALA A 150 4.17 -10.81 9.74
CA ALA A 150 2.88 -10.35 9.23
C ALA A 150 2.51 -11.05 7.90
N MET A 151 3.47 -11.26 7.01
CA MET A 151 3.27 -12.01 5.76
C MET A 151 3.01 -13.49 6.00
N ALA A 152 3.72 -14.10 6.94
CA ALA A 152 3.46 -15.48 7.36
C ALA A 152 2.04 -15.62 7.94
N ALA A 153 1.64 -14.70 8.83
CA ALA A 153 0.29 -14.67 9.39
C ALA A 153 -0.77 -14.48 8.32
N LEU A 154 -0.57 -13.53 7.38
CA LEU A 154 -1.49 -13.30 6.26
C LEU A 154 -1.68 -14.59 5.43
N GLY A 155 -0.59 -15.32 5.16
CA GLY A 155 -0.65 -16.60 4.46
C GLY A 155 -1.47 -17.67 5.18
N VAL A 156 -1.39 -17.72 6.52
CA VAL A 156 -2.20 -18.65 7.34
C VAL A 156 -3.67 -18.21 7.41
N LEU A 157 -3.92 -16.90 7.49
CA LEU A 157 -5.26 -16.31 7.56
C LEU A 157 -6.00 -16.30 6.21
N THR A 158 -5.29 -16.39 5.07
CA THR A 158 -5.92 -16.47 3.75
C THR A 158 -6.58 -17.83 3.54
N HIS A 159 -7.87 -17.90 3.86
CA HIS A 159 -8.70 -19.03 3.47
C HIS A 159 -8.90 -19.06 1.94
N LEU A 160 -8.47 -20.14 1.29
CA LEU A 160 -8.75 -20.44 -0.13
C LEU A 160 -10.26 -20.35 -0.49
N SER A 161 -11.14 -20.51 0.50
CA SER A 161 -12.58 -20.36 0.36
C SER A 161 -13.02 -18.92 0.04
N VAL A 162 -12.28 -17.90 0.48
CA VAL A 162 -12.57 -16.49 0.17
C VAL A 162 -12.19 -16.15 -1.27
N LEU A 163 -11.07 -16.71 -1.76
CA LEU A 163 -10.69 -16.60 -3.18
C LEU A 163 -11.74 -17.23 -4.10
N LYS A 164 -12.26 -18.42 -3.75
CA LYS A 164 -13.32 -19.07 -4.52
C LYS A 164 -14.63 -18.27 -4.52
N LYS A 165 -14.93 -17.55 -3.44
CA LYS A 165 -16.11 -16.68 -3.32
C LYS A 165 -16.01 -15.35 -4.08
N ALA A 166 -14.81 -14.91 -4.48
CA ALA A 166 -14.64 -13.74 -5.33
C ALA A 166 -15.34 -13.89 -6.68
N GLY A 167 -15.36 -15.12 -7.21
CA GLY A 167 -15.96 -15.44 -8.51
C GLY A 167 -15.09 -14.98 -9.69
N VAL A 168 -15.19 -15.72 -10.80
CA VAL A 168 -14.34 -15.53 -11.98
C VAL A 168 -14.49 -14.13 -12.59
N ARG A 169 -15.70 -13.58 -12.58
CA ARG A 169 -15.95 -12.23 -13.13
C ARG A 169 -15.20 -11.14 -12.38
N ALA A 170 -15.12 -11.21 -11.05
CA ALA A 170 -14.38 -10.24 -10.25
C ALA A 170 -12.87 -10.37 -10.47
N LEU A 171 -12.37 -11.60 -10.61
CA LEU A 171 -10.96 -11.84 -10.93
C LEU A 171 -10.57 -11.34 -12.32
N LEU A 172 -11.42 -11.54 -13.34
CA LEU A 172 -11.19 -11.01 -14.69
C LEU A 172 -11.16 -9.48 -14.70
N LEU A 173 -12.10 -8.84 -13.99
CA LEU A 173 -12.11 -7.39 -13.87
C LEU A 173 -10.84 -6.90 -13.15
N ALA A 174 -10.47 -7.55 -12.04
CA ALA A 174 -9.25 -7.21 -11.31
C ALA A 174 -7.98 -7.42 -12.17
N ALA A 175 -7.93 -8.46 -12.99
CA ALA A 175 -6.85 -8.69 -13.94
C ALA A 175 -6.75 -7.59 -14.99
N LEU A 176 -7.88 -7.18 -15.56
CA LEU A 176 -7.92 -6.07 -16.52
C LEU A 176 -7.43 -4.77 -15.88
N LEU A 177 -7.93 -4.45 -14.69
CA LEU A 177 -7.52 -3.26 -13.94
C LEU A 177 -6.03 -3.33 -13.57
N PHE A 178 -5.52 -4.50 -13.21
CA PHE A 178 -4.12 -4.71 -12.90
C PHE A 178 -3.22 -4.49 -14.13
N SER A 179 -3.60 -5.01 -15.29
CA SER A 179 -2.88 -4.78 -16.55
C SER A 179 -2.89 -3.31 -16.96
N ILE A 180 -4.05 -2.64 -16.82
CA ILE A 180 -4.15 -1.19 -17.07
C ILE A 180 -3.25 -0.42 -16.10
N LEU A 181 -3.25 -0.79 -14.82
CA LEU A 181 -2.42 -0.14 -13.82
C LEU A 181 -0.93 -0.28 -14.14
N ILE A 182 -0.48 -1.48 -14.54
CA ILE A 182 0.89 -1.72 -15.03
C ILE A 182 1.20 -0.78 -16.19
N ALA A 183 0.36 -0.75 -17.23
CA ALA A 183 0.61 0.02 -18.43
C ALA A 183 0.63 1.54 -18.17
N VAL A 184 -0.34 2.05 -17.41
CA VAL A 184 -0.44 3.49 -17.10
C VAL A 184 0.69 3.92 -16.18
N SER A 185 0.98 3.16 -15.13
CA SER A 185 2.08 3.51 -14.22
C SER A 185 3.44 3.43 -14.91
N TRP A 186 3.65 2.46 -15.81
CA TRP A 186 4.85 2.37 -16.63
C TRP A 186 4.99 3.59 -17.53
N LEU A 187 3.91 3.97 -18.23
CA LEU A 187 3.90 5.14 -19.10
C LEU A 187 4.21 6.42 -18.32
N LEU A 188 3.61 6.60 -17.15
CA LEU A 188 3.88 7.76 -16.31
C LEU A 188 5.36 7.83 -15.93
N VAL A 189 5.94 6.73 -15.44
CA VAL A 189 7.37 6.70 -15.07
C VAL A 189 8.28 6.85 -16.27
N ALA A 190 7.88 6.39 -17.46
CA ALA A 190 8.67 6.57 -18.68
C ALA A 190 8.67 8.02 -19.19
N LEU A 191 7.67 8.82 -18.83
CA LEU A 191 7.53 10.22 -19.26
C LEU A 191 8.21 11.23 -18.33
N PHE A 192 8.63 10.83 -17.12
CA PHE A 192 9.25 11.68 -16.10
C PHE A 192 10.65 11.16 -15.73
#